data_AF-A0A9D2N6I8-F1
#
_entry.id   AF-A0A9D2N6I8-F1
#
_cell.length_a   1.000
_cell.length_b   1.000
_cell.length_c   1.000
_cell.angle_alpha   90.00
_cell.angle_beta   90.00
_cell.angle_gamma   90.00
#
_symmetry.space_group_name_H-M   'P 1'
#
loop_
_entity.id
_entity.type
_entity.pdbx_description
1 polymer ?
#
loop_
_entity_poly.entity_id
_entity_poly.type
_entity_poly.pdbx_seq_one_letter_code
_entity_poly.pdbx_strand_id
1 'polypeptide(L)'
;MKKKNLVMLLGMVTVLGLAAGCNSQTQESAEDEQTVGETEENQEQEEAAQEELEEKGQLMMATTTSTADTGLLDYLAPIFQEDTGYELLWDAVGTGEALKMGENGDVDIVLVHAKASEEEFVNNGYGVERFPVMYNDFIVVGPTEPVAASEDIQTVFQQILDEQLSFVSRGDDSGTDKKEKEIWTNLGLDPAQNPNYLESGQGMGATLTMAGEMQAYCLTDRGTYLKMKNDADVPLELEIVCQGDQNLLNQYGVIAVNPEKYPEVNNEGANAFIEWICSDEIQKLIGEYGVEEYGEALFVPNAGTEA
;
A
#
# COMPACT_ATOMS: atom_id res chain seq x y z
N MET A 1 5.79 -33.83 -35.17
CA MET A 1 6.86 -34.33 -36.05
C MET A 1 7.79 -33.18 -36.42
N LYS A 2 9.12 -33.42 -36.40
CA LYS A 2 10.27 -32.53 -36.74
C LYS A 2 10.58 -31.43 -35.69
N LYS A 3 11.56 -31.54 -34.75
CA LYS A 3 13.05 -31.66 -34.81
C LYS A 3 13.69 -30.61 -35.72
N LYS A 4 14.80 -29.93 -35.45
CA LYS A 4 15.83 -29.77 -34.38
C LYS A 4 16.74 -28.63 -34.89
N ASN A 5 17.47 -27.90 -34.03
CA ASN A 5 18.95 -27.77 -34.11
C ASN A 5 19.49 -26.75 -33.09
N LEU A 6 20.17 -27.30 -32.07
CA LEU A 6 21.04 -26.64 -31.11
C LEU A 6 22.48 -26.97 -31.54
N VAL A 7 23.35 -25.98 -31.66
CA VAL A 7 24.79 -26.19 -31.90
C VAL A 7 25.61 -25.56 -30.79
N MET A 8 26.40 -26.44 -30.19
CA MET A 8 27.40 -26.30 -29.14
C MET A 8 28.69 -25.70 -29.74
N LEU A 9 29.41 -24.82 -29.04
CA LEU A 9 30.83 -24.64 -29.27
C LEU A 9 31.59 -24.51 -27.94
N LEU A 10 32.57 -25.39 -27.78
CA LEU A 10 33.44 -25.62 -26.62
C LEU A 10 34.89 -25.48 -27.12
N GLY A 11 35.77 -24.87 -26.32
CA GLY A 11 37.22 -24.82 -26.52
C GLY A 11 37.78 -23.47 -26.07
N MET A 12 38.89 -23.34 -25.34
CA MET A 12 40.04 -24.22 -25.22
C MET A 12 40.87 -23.75 -24.00
N VAL A 13 41.22 -24.68 -23.10
CA VAL A 13 42.14 -24.47 -21.98
C VAL A 13 43.57 -24.70 -22.48
N THR A 14 44.50 -23.78 -22.17
CA THR A 14 45.95 -24.04 -22.23
C THR A 14 46.68 -23.38 -21.05
N VAL A 15 47.68 -24.12 -20.57
CA VAL A 15 48.41 -24.05 -19.30
C VAL A 15 49.78 -23.35 -19.46
N LEU A 16 50.44 -23.09 -18.32
CA LEU A 16 51.87 -22.75 -18.06
C LEU A 16 52.16 -21.25 -17.82
N GLY A 17 52.92 -20.82 -16.82
CA GLY A 17 53.73 -21.54 -15.83
C GLY A 17 54.35 -20.57 -14.80
N LEU A 18 54.79 -21.13 -13.68
CA LEU A 18 55.40 -20.50 -12.50
C LEU A 18 56.76 -19.84 -12.77
N ALA A 19 57.06 -18.76 -12.04
CA ALA A 19 58.39 -18.52 -11.47
C ALA A 19 58.33 -17.53 -10.30
N ALA A 20 58.70 -18.02 -9.12
CA ALA A 20 59.02 -17.23 -7.93
C ALA A 20 60.49 -16.78 -7.98
N GLY A 21 60.84 -15.67 -7.30
CA GLY A 21 62.24 -15.40 -7.00
C GLY A 21 62.56 -14.00 -6.46
N CYS A 22 62.72 -13.91 -5.13
CA CYS A 22 63.73 -13.18 -4.35
C CYS A 22 63.95 -11.67 -4.60
N ASN A 23 63.68 -10.81 -3.62
CA ASN A 23 64.50 -10.50 -2.42
C ASN A 23 65.73 -9.63 -2.72
N SER A 24 65.70 -8.37 -2.27
CA SER A 24 66.75 -7.80 -1.39
C SER A 24 66.48 -6.31 -1.07
N GLN A 25 66.57 -6.02 0.22
CA GLN A 25 66.55 -4.72 0.88
C GLN A 25 67.67 -3.79 0.42
N THR A 26 67.47 -2.47 0.54
CA THR A 26 68.48 -1.57 1.11
C THR A 26 67.80 -0.40 1.83
N GLN A 27 68.42 0.00 2.93
CA GLN A 27 67.97 0.87 4.03
C GLN A 27 68.70 2.23 3.98
N GLU A 28 68.41 3.10 4.97
CA GLU A 28 69.07 4.36 5.40
C GLU A 28 68.52 5.68 4.80
N SER A 29 67.74 6.49 5.56
CA SER A 29 68.07 7.45 6.66
C SER A 29 68.42 8.85 6.10
N ALA A 30 68.04 10.02 6.61
CA ALA A 30 67.48 10.49 7.88
C ALA A 30 66.81 11.89 7.69
N GLU A 31 65.89 12.23 8.60
CA GLU A 31 65.58 13.55 9.23
C GLU A 31 65.71 14.86 8.42
N ASP A 32 64.62 15.64 8.25
CA ASP A 32 64.24 16.71 9.20
C ASP A 32 62.96 17.49 8.78
N GLU A 33 62.16 17.80 9.80
CA GLU A 33 61.26 18.96 10.03
C GLU A 33 60.18 19.45 9.03
N GLN A 34 58.96 19.55 9.62
CA GLN A 34 57.87 20.51 9.36
C GLN A 34 56.99 20.32 8.13
N THR A 35 55.80 19.76 8.36
CA THR A 35 54.50 20.48 8.28
C THR A 35 53.41 19.62 8.94
N VAL A 36 53.25 19.81 10.25
CA VAL A 36 52.04 19.43 10.99
C VAL A 36 51.03 20.54 10.69
N GLY A 37 49.96 20.24 9.97
CA GLY A 37 48.95 21.27 9.66
C GLY A 37 47.88 20.93 8.63
N GLU A 38 47.95 19.80 7.92
CA GLU A 38 46.97 19.46 6.87
C GLU A 38 46.23 18.13 7.10
N THR A 39 46.38 17.50 8.27
CA THR A 39 45.83 16.15 8.52
C THR A 39 44.62 16.12 9.44
N GLU A 40 44.29 17.23 10.14
CA GLU A 40 43.12 17.26 11.04
C GLU A 40 41.85 17.78 10.33
N GLU A 41 41.95 18.74 9.40
CA GLU A 41 40.76 19.26 8.67
C GLU A 41 40.19 18.28 7.62
N ASN A 42 40.99 17.34 7.12
CA ASN A 42 40.51 16.32 6.17
C ASN A 42 39.96 15.06 6.84
N GLN A 43 40.11 14.89 8.16
CA GLN A 43 39.47 13.79 8.88
C GLN A 43 38.06 14.15 9.36
N GLU A 44 37.79 15.43 9.64
CA GLU A 44 36.44 15.89 10.04
C GLU A 44 35.46 16.04 8.86
N GLN A 45 35.93 16.02 7.60
CA GLN A 45 35.07 16.12 6.41
C GLN A 45 34.78 14.78 5.72
N GLU A 46 35.46 13.69 6.08
CA GLU A 46 35.14 12.32 5.60
C GLU A 46 34.25 11.53 6.57
N GLU A 47 34.05 11.98 7.81
CA GLU A 47 33.11 11.35 8.78
C GLU A 47 31.65 11.81 8.60
N ALA A 48 31.37 12.74 7.68
CA ALA A 48 30.01 13.26 7.45
C ALA A 48 29.21 12.49 6.38
N ALA A 49 29.62 11.28 5.98
CA ALA A 49 28.88 10.47 5.02
C ALA A 49 28.89 8.99 5.46
N GLN A 50 27.68 8.50 5.75
CA GLN A 50 27.32 7.15 6.21
C GLN A 50 27.47 6.93 7.73
N GLU A 51 26.66 7.64 8.52
CA GLU A 51 26.05 6.95 9.67
C GLU A 51 25.09 5.90 9.08
N GLU A 52 25.51 4.64 9.00
CA GLU A 52 24.53 3.54 8.89
C GLU A 52 23.65 3.63 10.14
N LEU A 53 22.37 3.98 9.94
CA LEU A 53 21.39 4.00 11.03
C LEU A 53 21.38 2.62 11.72
N GLU A 54 21.53 2.63 13.04
CA GLU A 54 21.53 1.41 13.85
C GLU A 54 20.18 0.68 13.68
N GLU A 55 20.19 -0.63 13.36
CA GLU A 55 18.95 -1.41 13.28
C GLU A 55 18.26 -1.46 14.65
N LYS A 56 17.09 -0.81 14.76
CA LYS A 56 16.34 -0.63 16.02
C LYS A 56 15.35 -1.76 16.32
N GLY A 57 15.21 -2.71 15.41
CA GLY A 57 14.32 -3.87 15.54
C GLY A 57 13.12 -3.84 14.60
N GLN A 58 12.10 -4.63 14.94
CA GLN A 58 10.91 -4.83 14.09
C GLN A 58 9.73 -4.01 14.59
N LEU A 59 8.92 -3.52 13.65
CA LEU A 59 7.61 -2.95 13.89
C LEU A 59 6.56 -3.81 13.19
N MET A 60 5.65 -4.41 13.98
CA MET A 60 4.58 -5.25 13.46
C MET A 60 3.31 -4.44 13.23
N MET A 61 2.78 -4.49 12.01
CA MET A 61 1.55 -3.82 11.59
C MET A 61 0.45 -4.83 11.26
N ALA A 62 -0.79 -4.54 11.67
CA ALA A 62 -1.95 -5.15 11.00
C ALA A 62 -2.55 -4.16 9.99
N THR A 63 -2.81 -4.63 8.78
CA THR A 63 -3.41 -3.82 7.71
C THR A 63 -4.45 -4.61 6.93
N THR A 64 -5.04 -3.98 5.92
CA THR A 64 -6.05 -4.64 5.08
C THR A 64 -5.43 -5.30 3.85
N THR A 65 -6.01 -6.41 3.37
CA THR A 65 -5.62 -7.03 2.09
C THR A 65 -5.65 -6.02 0.94
N SER A 66 -6.69 -5.18 0.88
CA SER A 66 -6.77 -4.09 -0.11
C SER A 66 -5.66 -3.05 0.02
N THR A 67 -5.12 -2.80 1.22
CA THR A 67 -3.96 -1.92 1.39
C THR A 67 -2.72 -2.57 0.78
N ALA A 68 -2.46 -3.83 1.14
CA ALA A 68 -1.28 -4.59 0.70
C ALA A 68 -1.28 -4.82 -0.81
N ASP A 69 -2.45 -5.12 -1.41
CA ASP A 69 -2.58 -5.39 -2.84
C ASP A 69 -2.25 -4.17 -3.72
N THR A 70 -2.24 -2.96 -3.15
CA THR A 70 -1.79 -1.76 -3.86
C THR A 70 -0.28 -1.72 -4.05
N GLY A 71 0.50 -2.47 -3.27
CA GLY A 71 1.97 -2.45 -3.27
C GLY A 71 2.58 -1.23 -2.58
N LEU A 72 1.77 -0.34 -1.99
CA LEU A 72 2.27 0.86 -1.33
C LEU A 72 3.20 0.53 -0.15
N LEU A 73 2.85 -0.47 0.66
CA LEU A 73 3.68 -0.86 1.81
C LEU A 73 5.01 -1.49 1.36
N ASP A 74 5.02 -2.26 0.27
CA ASP A 74 6.27 -2.79 -0.31
C ASP A 74 7.19 -1.67 -0.80
N TYR A 75 6.62 -0.58 -1.31
CA TYR A 75 7.34 0.61 -1.74
C TYR A 75 7.89 1.42 -0.55
N LEU A 76 7.08 1.59 0.50
CA LEU A 76 7.41 2.43 1.67
C LEU A 76 8.29 1.74 2.71
N ALA A 77 8.15 0.42 2.91
CA ALA A 77 8.90 -0.34 3.91
C ALA A 77 10.43 -0.18 3.83
N PRO A 78 11.09 -0.29 2.67
CA PRO A 78 12.55 -0.10 2.60
C PRO A 78 12.96 1.34 2.92
N ILE A 79 12.14 2.33 2.55
CA ILE A 79 12.41 3.76 2.84
C ILE A 79 12.27 4.01 4.34
N PHE A 80 11.23 3.47 4.97
CA PHE A 80 11.04 3.56 6.42
C PHE A 80 12.22 2.94 7.19
N GLN A 81 12.70 1.78 6.74
CA GLN A 81 13.86 1.14 7.37
C GLN A 81 15.12 1.99 7.20
N GLU A 82 15.36 2.55 6.02
CA GLU A 82 16.48 3.46 5.76
C GLU A 82 16.41 4.71 6.64
N ASP A 83 15.24 5.31 6.80
CA ASP A 83 15.08 6.59 7.50
C ASP A 83 15.07 6.44 9.04
N THR A 84 14.61 5.30 9.55
CA THR A 84 14.32 5.14 11.00
C THR A 84 15.11 4.05 11.69
N GLY A 85 15.63 3.08 10.94
CA GLY A 85 16.28 1.87 11.44
C GLY A 85 15.32 0.75 11.85
N TYR A 86 14.00 0.92 11.72
CA TYR A 86 13.01 -0.12 12.02
C TYR A 86 12.62 -0.92 10.78
N GLU A 87 12.63 -2.26 10.88
CA GLU A 87 12.06 -3.14 9.86
C GLU A 87 10.53 -3.18 10.00
N LEU A 88 9.80 -2.75 8.97
CA LEU A 88 8.35 -2.85 8.93
C LEU A 88 7.91 -4.25 8.47
N LEU A 89 7.16 -4.94 9.33
CA LEU A 89 6.49 -6.21 9.01
C LEU A 89 4.98 -6.00 9.09
N TRP A 90 4.21 -6.71 8.26
CA TRP A 90 2.76 -6.59 8.31
C TRP A 90 2.01 -7.89 8.02
N ASP A 91 0.84 -8.01 8.64
CA ASP A 91 -0.19 -8.99 8.31
C ASP A 91 -1.38 -8.29 7.63
N ALA A 92 -1.73 -8.74 6.42
CA ALA A 92 -2.79 -8.17 5.61
C ALA A 92 -4.06 -9.03 5.66
N VAL A 93 -5.09 -8.54 6.36
CA VAL A 93 -6.34 -9.27 6.63
C VAL A 93 -7.57 -8.40 6.37
N GLY A 94 -8.78 -8.82 6.77
CA GLY A 94 -9.94 -7.92 6.74
C GLY A 94 -9.86 -6.85 7.85
N THR A 95 -10.46 -5.67 7.67
CA THR A 95 -10.41 -4.58 8.67
C THR A 95 -10.81 -5.01 10.08
N GLY A 96 -11.85 -5.84 10.20
CA GLY A 96 -12.28 -6.36 11.50
C GLY A 96 -11.23 -7.26 12.17
N GLU A 97 -10.53 -8.08 11.40
CA GLU A 97 -9.45 -8.93 11.90
C GLU A 97 -8.21 -8.10 12.24
N ALA A 98 -7.85 -7.11 11.43
CA ALA A 98 -6.71 -6.23 11.69
C ALA A 98 -6.90 -5.44 13.00
N LEU A 99 -8.09 -4.88 13.20
CA LEU A 99 -8.44 -4.25 14.48
C LEU A 99 -8.44 -5.27 15.61
N LYS A 100 -8.93 -6.50 15.40
CA LYS A 100 -8.90 -7.57 16.39
C LYS A 100 -7.48 -7.94 16.84
N MET A 101 -6.52 -7.97 15.91
CA MET A 101 -5.11 -8.19 16.24
C MET A 101 -4.56 -7.07 17.12
N GLY A 102 -4.86 -5.81 16.80
CA GLY A 102 -4.54 -4.67 17.67
C GLY A 102 -5.24 -4.74 19.03
N GLU A 103 -6.49 -5.21 19.07
CA GLU A 103 -7.25 -5.39 20.30
C GLU A 103 -6.64 -6.45 21.21
N ASN A 104 -5.95 -7.44 20.65
CA ASN A 104 -5.28 -8.51 21.38
C ASN A 104 -3.84 -8.16 21.78
N GLY A 105 -3.27 -7.08 21.23
CA GLY A 105 -1.86 -6.73 21.40
C GLY A 105 -0.92 -7.61 20.56
N ASP A 106 -1.41 -8.19 19.46
CA ASP A 106 -0.63 -9.06 18.58
C ASP A 106 0.29 -8.25 17.63
N VAL A 107 0.03 -6.94 17.49
CA VAL A 107 0.76 -6.00 16.64
C VAL A 107 1.02 -4.69 17.39
N ASP A 108 1.93 -3.87 16.87
CA ASP A 108 2.31 -2.58 17.45
C ASP A 108 1.46 -1.43 16.91
N ILE A 109 1.01 -1.56 15.65
CA ILE A 109 0.30 -0.52 14.92
C ILE A 109 -0.77 -1.12 14.01
N VAL A 110 -1.85 -0.38 13.76
CA VAL A 110 -2.84 -0.72 12.73
C VAL A 110 -2.93 0.39 11.70
N LEU A 111 -2.98 0.02 10.42
CA LEU A 111 -3.23 0.91 9.29
C LEU A 111 -4.42 0.37 8.49
N VAL A 112 -5.59 0.94 8.73
CA VAL A 112 -6.86 0.48 8.13
C VAL A 112 -7.65 1.68 7.58
N HIS A 113 -8.85 1.42 7.03
CA HIS A 113 -9.65 2.42 6.30
C HIS A 113 -11.15 2.41 6.66
N ALA A 114 -11.46 2.14 7.93
CA ALA A 114 -12.82 2.16 8.47
C ALA A 114 -12.91 3.12 9.66
N LYS A 115 -13.00 4.42 9.39
CA LYS A 115 -12.97 5.50 10.39
C LYS A 115 -13.87 5.26 11.61
N ALA A 116 -15.11 4.81 11.41
CA ALA A 116 -16.02 4.54 12.53
C ALA A 116 -15.50 3.42 13.46
N SER A 117 -14.99 2.32 12.88
CA SER A 117 -14.41 1.20 13.64
C SER A 117 -13.08 1.58 14.31
N GLU A 118 -12.28 2.43 13.64
CA GLU A 118 -11.04 3.00 14.16
C GLU A 118 -11.29 3.90 15.39
N GLU A 119 -12.29 4.78 15.31
CA GLU A 119 -12.71 5.63 16.43
C GLU A 119 -13.24 4.78 17.59
N GLU A 120 -14.03 3.74 17.32
CA GLU A 120 -14.47 2.79 18.34
C GLU A 120 -13.28 2.07 19.00
N PHE A 121 -12.30 1.63 18.21
CA PHE A 121 -11.07 0.97 18.69
C PHE A 121 -10.28 1.87 19.67
N VAL A 122 -10.12 3.16 19.33
CA VAL A 122 -9.48 4.16 20.20
C VAL A 122 -10.34 4.44 21.44
N ASN A 123 -11.65 4.67 21.28
CA ASN A 123 -12.57 4.96 22.38
C ASN A 123 -12.66 3.82 23.40
N ASN A 124 -12.48 2.58 22.96
CA ASN A 124 -12.43 1.40 23.82
C ASN A 124 -11.03 1.18 24.48
N GLY A 125 -10.07 2.07 24.22
CA GLY A 125 -8.75 2.09 24.83
C GLY A 125 -7.78 1.04 24.30
N TYR A 126 -8.05 0.46 23.11
CA TYR A 126 -7.12 -0.47 22.46
C TYR A 126 -6.05 0.25 21.64
N GLY A 127 -6.38 1.42 21.07
CA GLY A 127 -5.45 2.32 20.42
C GLY A 127 -5.26 3.62 21.19
N VAL A 128 -4.17 4.34 20.91
CA VAL A 128 -3.86 5.62 21.56
C VAL A 128 -4.61 6.78 20.91
N GLU A 129 -4.36 7.00 19.61
CA GLU A 129 -4.92 8.10 18.83
C GLU A 129 -4.93 7.71 17.35
N ARG A 130 -5.92 8.22 16.61
CA ARG A 130 -6.06 8.00 15.17
C ARG A 130 -5.49 9.19 14.40
N PHE A 131 -4.55 8.91 13.50
CA PHE A 131 -4.00 9.90 12.58
C PHE A 131 -4.45 9.61 11.15
N PRO A 132 -5.08 10.56 10.44
CA PRO A 132 -5.31 10.43 9.01
C PRO A 132 -3.97 10.41 8.27
N VAL A 133 -3.84 9.57 7.25
CA VAL A 133 -2.60 9.43 6.47
C VAL A 133 -2.83 9.81 5.01
N MET A 134 -3.82 9.19 4.40
CA MET A 134 -4.14 9.34 3.00
C MET A 134 -5.55 8.84 2.77
N TYR A 135 -6.11 9.13 1.61
CA TYR A 135 -7.31 8.48 1.15
C TYR A 135 -7.15 8.04 -0.30
N ASN A 136 -7.88 6.99 -0.67
CA ASN A 136 -8.27 6.78 -2.05
C ASN A 136 -9.79 6.86 -2.14
N ASP A 137 -10.34 6.51 -3.29
CA ASP A 137 -11.76 6.47 -3.51
C ASP A 137 -12.22 5.11 -4.03
N PHE A 138 -13.46 4.80 -3.66
CA PHE A 138 -14.27 3.86 -4.39
C PHE A 138 -14.83 4.54 -5.63
N ILE A 139 -15.12 3.74 -6.64
CA ILE A 139 -15.78 4.16 -7.86
C ILE A 139 -16.87 3.16 -8.19
N VAL A 140 -17.91 3.64 -8.87
CA VAL A 140 -18.89 2.77 -9.50
C VAL A 140 -18.50 2.63 -10.96
N VAL A 141 -18.33 1.38 -11.39
CA VAL A 141 -18.03 1.04 -12.77
C VAL A 141 -19.19 0.28 -13.39
N GLY A 142 -19.39 0.41 -14.70
CA GLY A 142 -20.50 -0.22 -15.40
C GLY A 142 -20.55 0.14 -16.88
N PRO A 143 -21.58 -0.34 -17.60
CA PRO A 143 -21.93 0.19 -18.92
C PRO A 143 -22.29 1.68 -18.85
N THR A 144 -21.89 2.45 -19.87
CA THR A 144 -22.20 3.89 -19.96
C THR A 144 -23.66 4.20 -20.32
N GLU A 145 -24.45 3.18 -20.61
CA GLU A 145 -25.89 3.27 -20.88
C GLU A 145 -26.59 2.12 -20.14
N PRO A 146 -27.70 2.37 -19.43
CA PRO A 146 -28.44 3.64 -19.38
C PRO A 146 -27.92 4.67 -18.35
N VAL A 147 -26.97 4.29 -17.48
CA VAL A 147 -26.43 5.20 -16.45
C VAL A 147 -25.27 6.02 -17.03
N ALA A 148 -25.48 7.33 -17.16
CA ALA A 148 -24.42 8.27 -17.53
C ALA A 148 -23.50 8.57 -16.34
N ALA A 149 -22.25 8.95 -16.63
CA ALA A 149 -21.29 9.33 -15.60
C ALA A 149 -21.77 10.53 -14.77
N SER A 150 -21.70 10.41 -13.44
CA SER A 150 -22.18 11.40 -12.48
C SER A 150 -21.32 11.41 -11.21
N GLU A 151 -21.19 12.58 -10.57
CA GLU A 151 -20.60 12.69 -9.22
C GLU A 151 -21.62 12.47 -8.10
N ASP A 152 -22.91 12.42 -8.44
CA ASP A 152 -24.00 12.18 -7.48
C ASP A 152 -24.30 10.68 -7.37
N ILE A 153 -23.82 10.06 -6.29
CA ILE A 153 -23.99 8.62 -6.06
C ILE A 153 -25.47 8.24 -5.83
N GLN A 154 -26.27 9.14 -5.24
CA GLN A 154 -27.70 8.90 -5.02
C GLN A 154 -28.41 8.73 -6.36
N THR A 155 -28.12 9.61 -7.33
CA THR A 155 -28.69 9.53 -8.67
C THR A 155 -28.32 8.21 -9.35
N VAL A 156 -27.07 7.78 -9.26
CA VAL A 156 -26.57 6.54 -9.88
C VAL A 156 -27.23 5.30 -9.26
N PHE A 157 -27.20 5.16 -7.93
CA PHE A 157 -27.77 3.99 -7.25
C PHE A 157 -29.29 3.94 -7.37
N GLN A 158 -29.97 5.10 -7.34
CA GLN A 158 -31.42 5.17 -7.56
C GLN A 158 -31.78 4.69 -8.97
N GLN A 159 -31.03 5.13 -10.00
CA GLN A 159 -31.29 4.70 -11.38
C GLN A 159 -31.07 3.19 -11.55
N ILE A 160 -29.98 2.64 -10.99
CA ILE A 160 -29.71 1.20 -10.97
C ILE A 160 -30.89 0.43 -10.37
N LEU A 161 -31.45 0.93 -9.26
CA LEU A 161 -32.58 0.30 -8.58
C LEU A 161 -33.90 0.43 -9.37
N ASP A 162 -34.23 1.63 -9.84
CA ASP A 162 -35.49 1.94 -10.53
C ASP A 162 -35.60 1.21 -11.86
N GLU A 163 -34.49 1.11 -12.60
CA GLU A 163 -34.43 0.39 -13.87
C GLU A 163 -34.08 -1.10 -13.69
N GLN A 164 -33.87 -1.56 -12.46
CA GLN A 164 -33.48 -2.93 -12.10
C GLN A 164 -32.26 -3.41 -12.89
N LEU A 165 -31.24 -2.55 -13.02
CA LEU A 165 -30.03 -2.87 -13.76
C LEU A 165 -29.20 -3.90 -12.99
N SER A 166 -28.44 -4.73 -13.72
CA SER A 166 -27.56 -5.71 -13.08
C SER A 166 -26.53 -5.00 -12.20
N PHE A 167 -26.42 -5.42 -10.95
CA PHE A 167 -25.39 -4.95 -10.02
C PHE A 167 -24.70 -6.17 -9.40
N VAL A 168 -23.38 -6.23 -9.47
CA VAL A 168 -22.59 -7.29 -8.87
C VAL A 168 -21.92 -6.75 -7.62
N SER A 169 -22.38 -7.24 -6.47
CA SER A 169 -21.73 -7.09 -5.18
C SER A 169 -20.68 -8.19 -4.98
N ARG A 170 -19.67 -7.87 -4.18
CA ARG A 170 -18.69 -8.83 -3.69
C ARG A 170 -19.35 -9.93 -2.86
N GLY A 171 -20.25 -9.56 -1.94
CA GLY A 171 -20.94 -10.52 -1.06
C GLY A 171 -20.01 -11.41 -0.23
N ASP A 172 -18.82 -10.92 0.13
CA ASP A 172 -17.74 -11.70 0.75
C ASP A 172 -17.31 -11.18 2.13
N ASP A 173 -18.08 -10.27 2.75
CA ASP A 173 -17.80 -9.61 4.04
C ASP A 173 -16.50 -8.77 4.08
N SER A 174 -15.91 -8.48 2.93
CA SER A 174 -14.73 -7.63 2.79
C SER A 174 -15.01 -6.14 3.08
N GLY A 175 -13.95 -5.33 3.10
CA GLY A 175 -14.08 -3.87 3.20
C GLY A 175 -14.95 -3.27 2.10
N THR A 176 -14.75 -3.68 0.84
CA THR A 176 -15.55 -3.20 -0.31
C THR A 176 -17.02 -3.62 -0.19
N ASP A 177 -17.28 -4.87 0.21
CA ASP A 177 -18.65 -5.38 0.43
C ASP A 177 -19.38 -4.58 1.52
N LYS A 178 -18.70 -4.34 2.66
CA LYS A 178 -19.24 -3.53 3.75
C LYS A 178 -19.51 -2.09 3.31
N LYS A 179 -18.58 -1.49 2.57
CA LYS A 179 -18.73 -0.13 2.04
C LYS A 179 -19.93 -0.01 1.11
N GLU A 180 -20.09 -0.96 0.19
CA GLU A 180 -21.21 -1.02 -0.74
C GLU A 180 -22.56 -1.12 -0.01
N LYS A 181 -22.66 -2.02 0.98
CA LYS A 181 -23.84 -2.15 1.85
C LYS A 181 -24.13 -0.89 2.67
N GLU A 182 -23.07 -0.23 3.17
CA GLU A 182 -23.18 1.05 3.87
C GLU A 182 -23.74 2.14 2.94
N ILE A 183 -23.25 2.22 1.70
CA ILE A 183 -23.76 3.17 0.69
C ILE A 183 -25.25 2.95 0.45
N TRP A 184 -25.70 1.73 0.15
CA TRP A 184 -27.15 1.46 -0.03
C TRP A 184 -27.97 1.94 1.17
N THR A 185 -27.51 1.61 2.38
CA THR A 185 -28.17 1.99 3.63
C THR A 185 -28.23 3.50 3.82
N ASN A 186 -27.12 4.21 3.59
CA ASN A 186 -27.02 5.66 3.75
C ASN A 186 -27.90 6.41 2.75
N LEU A 187 -28.06 5.87 1.53
CA LEU A 187 -28.95 6.41 0.50
C LEU A 187 -30.43 6.07 0.73
N GLY A 188 -30.74 5.27 1.75
CA GLY A 188 -32.11 4.80 2.04
C GLY A 188 -32.65 3.85 0.98
N LEU A 189 -31.76 3.17 0.27
CA LEU A 189 -32.07 2.25 -0.82
C LEU A 189 -31.88 0.80 -0.36
N ASP A 190 -32.72 -0.10 -0.85
CA ASP A 190 -32.65 -1.52 -0.50
C ASP A 190 -32.32 -2.35 -1.74
N PRO A 191 -31.10 -2.91 -1.85
CA PRO A 191 -30.69 -3.70 -3.01
C PRO A 191 -31.54 -4.96 -3.19
N ALA A 192 -32.22 -5.44 -2.14
CA ALA A 192 -33.13 -6.59 -2.26
C ALA A 192 -34.36 -6.30 -3.13
N GLN A 193 -34.66 -5.03 -3.44
CA GLN A 193 -35.71 -4.64 -4.38
C GLN A 193 -35.26 -4.79 -5.85
N ASN A 194 -33.96 -4.93 -6.10
CA ASN A 194 -33.41 -5.20 -7.43
C ASN A 194 -33.21 -6.72 -7.62
N PRO A 195 -34.03 -7.41 -8.43
CA PRO A 195 -33.85 -8.84 -8.70
C PRO A 195 -32.55 -9.18 -9.44
N ASN A 196 -31.86 -8.18 -10.00
CA ASN A 196 -30.58 -8.32 -10.69
C ASN A 196 -29.38 -7.88 -9.83
N TYR A 197 -29.59 -7.70 -8.52
CA TYR A 197 -28.50 -7.60 -7.55
C TYR A 197 -27.94 -9.00 -7.26
N LEU A 198 -26.64 -9.19 -7.48
CA LEU A 198 -25.97 -10.48 -7.42
C LEU A 198 -24.75 -10.40 -6.52
N GLU A 199 -24.61 -11.38 -5.64
CA GLU A 199 -23.40 -11.55 -4.82
C GLU A 199 -22.47 -12.55 -5.52
N SER A 200 -21.25 -12.12 -5.85
CA SER A 200 -20.25 -12.99 -6.47
C SER A 200 -19.70 -14.01 -5.47
N GLY A 201 -19.59 -13.63 -4.19
CA GLY A 201 -18.91 -14.38 -3.14
C GLY A 201 -17.40 -14.50 -3.38
N GLN A 202 -16.83 -13.57 -4.16
CA GLN A 202 -15.45 -13.64 -4.67
C GLN A 202 -14.70 -12.33 -4.43
N GLY A 203 -13.38 -12.38 -4.58
CA GLY A 203 -12.52 -11.20 -4.51
C GLY A 203 -12.80 -10.18 -5.63
N MET A 204 -12.22 -8.98 -5.50
CA MET A 204 -12.52 -7.84 -6.38
C MET A 204 -12.24 -8.12 -7.86
N GLY A 205 -11.12 -8.79 -8.15
CA GLY A 205 -10.75 -9.13 -9.52
C GLY A 205 -11.81 -9.96 -10.25
N ALA A 206 -12.22 -11.07 -9.64
CA ALA A 206 -13.22 -11.95 -10.23
C ALA A 206 -14.63 -11.30 -10.25
N THR A 207 -14.94 -10.45 -9.26
CA THR A 207 -16.18 -9.67 -9.23
C THR A 207 -16.25 -8.67 -10.39
N LEU A 208 -15.15 -7.96 -10.69
CA LEU A 208 -15.06 -7.06 -11.85
C LEU A 208 -15.13 -7.83 -13.18
N THR A 209 -14.48 -8.99 -13.28
CA THR A 209 -14.63 -9.87 -14.46
C THR A 209 -16.09 -10.28 -14.67
N MET A 210 -16.76 -10.74 -13.62
CA MET A 210 -18.18 -11.10 -13.67
C MET A 210 -19.04 -9.90 -14.06
N ALA A 211 -18.80 -8.72 -13.48
CA ALA A 211 -19.52 -7.49 -13.85
C ALA A 211 -19.32 -7.14 -15.32
N GLY A 212 -18.10 -7.28 -15.85
CA GLY A 212 -17.78 -7.08 -17.26
C GLY A 212 -18.52 -8.05 -18.19
N GLU A 213 -18.47 -9.35 -17.88
CA GLU A 213 -19.17 -10.39 -18.65
C GLU A 213 -20.70 -10.20 -18.66
N MET A 214 -21.25 -9.74 -17.54
CA MET A 214 -22.69 -9.52 -17.37
C MET A 214 -23.15 -8.14 -17.82
N GLN A 215 -22.23 -7.24 -18.18
CA GLN A 215 -22.52 -5.83 -18.42
C GLN A 215 -23.31 -5.23 -17.24
N ALA A 216 -22.75 -5.39 -16.04
CA ALA A 216 -23.35 -5.00 -14.77
C ALA A 216 -22.56 -3.87 -14.10
N TYR A 217 -23.22 -3.16 -13.20
CA TYR A 217 -22.62 -2.17 -12.33
C TYR A 217 -21.92 -2.82 -11.14
N CYS A 218 -20.84 -2.23 -10.65
CA CYS A 218 -20.07 -2.75 -9.53
C CYS A 218 -19.40 -1.60 -8.78
N LEU A 219 -19.37 -1.67 -7.44
CA LEU A 219 -18.47 -0.83 -6.64
C LEU A 219 -17.07 -1.47 -6.61
N THR A 220 -16.02 -0.69 -6.82
CA THR A 220 -14.63 -1.15 -6.71
C THR A 220 -13.74 -0.03 -6.17
N ASP A 221 -12.60 -0.38 -5.57
CA ASP A 221 -11.54 0.60 -5.36
C ASP A 221 -10.87 0.95 -6.70
N ARG A 222 -10.42 2.20 -6.84
CA ARG A 222 -9.80 2.72 -8.06
C ARG A 222 -8.53 1.97 -8.45
N GLY A 223 -7.68 1.62 -7.47
CA GLY A 223 -6.42 0.93 -7.74
C GLY A 223 -6.62 -0.42 -8.42
N THR A 224 -7.54 -1.24 -7.91
CA THR A 224 -7.91 -2.52 -8.52
C THR A 224 -8.47 -2.32 -9.92
N TYR A 225 -9.33 -1.32 -10.14
CA TYR A 225 -9.88 -1.03 -11.46
C TYR A 225 -8.79 -0.68 -12.47
N LEU A 226 -7.88 0.23 -12.12
CA LEU A 226 -6.77 0.66 -13.00
C LEU A 226 -5.84 -0.49 -13.32
N LYS A 227 -5.44 -1.26 -12.30
CA LYS A 227 -4.60 -2.45 -12.46
C LYS A 227 -5.26 -3.45 -13.40
N MET A 228 -6.53 -3.79 -13.19
CA MET A 228 -7.25 -4.70 -14.07
C MET A 228 -7.42 -4.16 -15.49
N LYS A 229 -7.68 -2.86 -15.65
CA LYS A 229 -7.82 -2.24 -16.98
C LYS A 229 -6.49 -2.28 -17.74
N ASN A 230 -5.36 -2.22 -17.05
CA ASN A 230 -4.02 -2.26 -17.63
C ASN A 230 -3.50 -3.70 -17.89
N ASP A 231 -3.75 -4.63 -16.96
CA ASP A 231 -3.18 -5.99 -16.97
C ASP A 231 -3.99 -7.01 -17.78
N ALA A 232 -5.23 -6.70 -18.15
CA ALA A 232 -6.13 -7.73 -18.67
C ALA A 232 -5.83 -8.13 -20.13
N ASP A 233 -5.58 -9.42 -20.34
CA ASP A 233 -5.53 -10.06 -21.66
C ASP A 233 -6.82 -9.84 -22.47
N VAL A 234 -7.95 -9.68 -21.77
CA VAL A 234 -9.26 -9.32 -22.32
C VAL A 234 -9.67 -7.97 -21.75
N PRO A 235 -9.96 -6.94 -22.58
CA PRO A 235 -10.33 -5.63 -22.09
C PRO A 235 -11.50 -5.68 -21.10
N LEU A 236 -11.34 -5.05 -19.95
CA LEU A 236 -12.44 -4.79 -19.02
C LEU A 236 -13.35 -3.73 -19.63
N GLU A 237 -14.45 -4.15 -20.26
CA GLU A 237 -15.46 -3.27 -20.88
C GLU A 237 -16.40 -2.64 -19.83
N LEU A 238 -15.81 -1.99 -18.82
CA LEU A 238 -16.50 -1.23 -17.78
C LEU A 238 -15.87 0.16 -17.69
N GLU A 239 -16.71 1.18 -17.67
CA GLU A 239 -16.29 2.57 -17.52
C GLU A 239 -16.70 3.12 -16.16
N ILE A 240 -15.99 4.13 -15.67
CA ILE A 240 -16.33 4.82 -14.43
C ILE A 240 -17.63 5.60 -14.67
N VAL A 241 -18.71 5.21 -13.98
CA VAL A 241 -20.01 5.89 -14.03
C VAL A 241 -20.28 6.72 -12.78
N CYS A 242 -19.55 6.50 -11.69
CA CYS A 242 -19.59 7.38 -10.52
C CYS A 242 -18.24 7.48 -9.81
N GLN A 243 -17.84 8.70 -9.48
CA GLN A 243 -16.64 9.04 -8.70
C GLN A 243 -16.79 10.41 -8.05
N GLY A 244 -16.00 10.71 -7.02
CA GLY A 244 -15.93 12.05 -6.41
C GLY A 244 -17.00 12.35 -5.34
N ASP A 245 -17.99 11.49 -5.15
CA ASP A 245 -18.96 11.61 -4.05
C ASP A 245 -18.29 11.37 -2.69
N GLN A 246 -18.69 12.10 -1.64
CA GLN A 246 -18.13 11.93 -0.30
C GLN A 246 -18.38 10.52 0.27
N ASN A 247 -19.46 9.85 -0.14
CA ASN A 247 -19.70 8.46 0.26
C ASN A 247 -18.70 7.50 -0.35
N LEU A 248 -17.95 7.89 -1.39
CA LEU A 248 -16.93 7.06 -2.02
C LEU A 248 -15.54 7.23 -1.39
N LEU A 249 -15.36 8.18 -0.47
CA LEU A 249 -14.09 8.34 0.23
C LEU A 249 -13.74 7.08 1.04
N ASN A 250 -12.46 6.69 0.91
CA ASN A 250 -11.86 5.59 1.63
C ASN A 250 -10.62 6.12 2.38
N GLN A 251 -10.88 6.67 3.56
CA GLN A 251 -9.86 7.33 4.39
C GLN A 251 -9.07 6.31 5.19
N TYR A 252 -7.75 6.32 5.01
CA TYR A 252 -6.83 5.51 5.80
C TYR A 252 -6.46 6.24 7.09
N GLY A 253 -6.46 5.50 8.18
CA GLY A 253 -6.03 5.93 9.50
C GLY A 253 -4.95 5.00 10.05
N VAL A 254 -3.94 5.60 10.67
CA VAL A 254 -2.91 4.88 11.43
C VAL A 254 -3.13 5.07 12.92
N ILE A 255 -3.01 4.00 13.70
CA ILE A 255 -3.25 3.98 15.15
C ILE A 255 -2.21 3.09 15.83
N ALA A 256 -1.45 3.64 16.78
CA ALA A 256 -0.60 2.85 17.66
C ALA A 256 -1.44 2.05 18.66
N VAL A 257 -1.09 0.79 18.88
CA VAL A 257 -1.70 -0.06 19.92
C VAL A 257 -1.30 0.46 21.29
N ASN A 258 -2.25 0.48 22.24
CA ASN A 258 -2.09 1.15 23.53
C ASN A 258 -1.04 0.44 24.43
N PRO A 259 0.13 1.05 24.70
CA PRO A 259 1.18 0.44 25.50
C PRO A 259 0.84 0.35 26.99
N GLU A 260 -0.11 1.14 27.50
CA GLU A 260 -0.59 0.99 28.88
C GLU A 260 -1.33 -0.34 29.09
N LYS A 261 -1.96 -0.84 28.01
CA LYS A 261 -2.67 -2.11 28.01
C LYS A 261 -1.76 -3.28 27.66
N TYR A 262 -0.82 -3.05 26.73
CA TYR A 262 0.11 -4.06 26.22
C TYR A 262 1.56 -3.55 26.36
N PRO A 263 2.23 -3.77 27.51
CA PRO A 263 3.56 -3.21 27.75
C PRO A 263 4.68 -3.73 26.84
N GLU A 264 4.44 -4.83 26.12
CA GLU A 264 5.43 -5.48 25.24
C GLU A 264 5.39 -4.95 23.80
N VAL A 265 4.39 -4.13 23.43
CA VAL A 265 4.32 -3.55 22.08
C VAL A 265 5.44 -2.53 21.89
N ASN A 266 5.97 -2.45 20.67
CA ASN A 266 7.01 -1.52 20.27
C ASN A 266 6.44 -0.09 20.10
N ASN A 267 6.15 0.57 21.22
CA ASN A 267 5.62 1.93 21.22
C ASN A 267 6.57 2.95 20.59
N GLU A 268 7.88 2.77 20.72
CA GLU A 268 8.86 3.68 20.10
C GLU A 268 8.80 3.58 18.56
N GLY A 269 8.83 2.36 18.02
CA GLY A 269 8.68 2.11 16.60
C GLY A 269 7.34 2.57 16.05
N ALA A 270 6.24 2.37 16.81
CA ALA A 270 4.91 2.82 16.38
C ALA A 270 4.84 4.35 16.27
N ASN A 271 5.38 5.09 17.24
CA ASN A 271 5.44 6.55 17.17
C ASN A 271 6.37 7.03 16.06
N ALA A 272 7.52 6.38 15.86
CA ALA A 272 8.42 6.68 14.76
C ALA A 272 7.73 6.51 13.40
N PHE A 273 6.96 5.44 13.21
CA PHE A 273 6.19 5.23 11.98
C PHE A 273 5.11 6.29 11.78
N ILE A 274 4.36 6.66 12.84
CA ILE A 274 3.32 7.70 12.74
C ILE A 274 3.93 9.05 12.36
N GLU A 275 5.01 9.46 13.02
CA GLU A 275 5.71 10.70 12.69
C GLU A 275 6.25 10.68 11.26
N TRP A 276 6.86 9.56 10.86
CA TRP A 276 7.43 9.36 9.54
C TRP A 276 6.37 9.38 8.43
N ILE A 277 5.32 8.56 8.52
CA ILE A 277 4.27 8.43 7.50
C ILE A 277 3.47 9.73 7.31
N CYS A 278 3.36 10.53 8.37
CA CYS A 278 2.67 11.82 8.36
C CYS A 278 3.58 13.00 7.97
N SER A 279 4.88 12.78 7.74
CA SER A 279 5.81 13.85 7.35
C SER A 279 5.57 14.34 5.91
N ASP A 280 5.88 15.61 5.65
CA ASP A 280 5.71 16.22 4.32
C ASP A 280 6.43 15.44 3.21
N GLU A 281 7.60 14.89 3.51
CA GLU A 281 8.40 14.11 2.58
C GLU A 281 7.70 12.82 2.17
N ILE A 282 7.22 12.04 3.15
CA ILE A 282 6.56 10.76 2.89
C ILE A 282 5.16 10.96 2.30
N GLN A 283 4.43 11.99 2.75
CA GLN A 283 3.16 12.37 2.16
C GLN A 283 3.32 12.71 0.68
N LYS A 284 4.42 13.37 0.27
CA LYS A 284 4.72 13.61 -1.14
C LYS A 284 4.95 12.30 -1.89
N LEU A 285 5.71 11.35 -1.35
CA LEU A 285 5.93 10.04 -1.99
C LEU A 285 4.62 9.28 -2.17
N ILE A 286 3.73 9.29 -1.17
CA ILE A 286 2.40 8.70 -1.25
C ILE A 286 1.59 9.33 -2.39
N GLY A 287 1.60 10.65 -2.53
CA GLY A 287 0.88 11.36 -3.59
C GLY A 287 1.45 11.20 -5.01
N GLU A 288 2.70 10.74 -5.13
CA GLU A 288 3.34 10.44 -6.42
C GLU A 288 3.19 8.94 -6.78
N TYR A 289 2.80 8.09 -5.83
CA TYR A 289 2.68 6.65 -6.00
C TYR A 289 1.62 6.28 -7.05
N GLY A 290 2.02 5.43 -8.00
CA GLY A 290 1.18 4.93 -9.08
C GLY A 290 1.11 5.81 -10.34
N VAL A 291 1.57 7.06 -10.29
CA VAL A 291 1.50 7.99 -11.45
C VAL A 291 2.25 7.44 -12.67
N GLU A 292 3.45 6.88 -12.46
CA GLU A 292 4.26 6.32 -13.55
C GLU A 292 3.61 5.07 -14.18
N GLU A 293 2.98 4.22 -13.36
CA GLU A 293 2.44 2.94 -13.79
C GLU A 293 1.02 3.05 -14.36
N TYR A 294 0.17 3.88 -13.74
CA TYR A 294 -1.26 3.95 -14.05
C TYR A 294 -1.67 5.30 -14.68
N GLY A 295 -0.76 6.28 -14.76
CA GLY A 295 -1.04 7.61 -15.30
C GLY A 295 -1.78 8.55 -14.34
N GLU A 296 -2.17 8.07 -13.16
CA GLU A 296 -2.75 8.84 -12.07
C GLU A 296 -2.27 8.32 -10.69
N ALA A 297 -2.32 9.17 -9.67
CA ALA A 297 -1.94 8.80 -8.32
C ALA A 297 -2.99 7.87 -7.71
N LEU A 298 -2.55 6.82 -7.00
CA LEU A 298 -3.45 5.88 -6.34
C LEU A 298 -4.00 6.40 -5.01
N PHE A 299 -3.31 7.34 -4.39
CA PHE A 299 -3.66 7.90 -3.09
C PHE A 299 -3.51 9.41 -3.10
N VAL A 300 -4.37 10.08 -2.34
CA VAL A 300 -4.24 11.50 -2.02
C VAL A 300 -3.78 11.63 -0.58
N PRO A 301 -2.57 12.16 -0.33
CA PRO A 301 -2.05 12.37 1.03
C PRO A 301 -2.86 13.44 1.75
N ASN A 302 -3.17 13.22 3.03
CA ASN A 302 -3.92 14.19 3.83
C ASN A 302 -3.55 14.19 5.32
N ALA A 303 -2.32 13.82 5.67
CA ALA A 303 -1.86 13.86 7.06
C ALA A 303 -2.11 15.23 7.71
N GLY A 304 -2.62 15.19 8.95
CA GLY A 304 -2.97 16.38 9.72
C GLY A 304 -4.25 17.11 9.28
N THR A 305 -4.97 16.58 8.28
CA THR A 305 -6.25 17.13 7.81
C THR A 305 -7.30 16.03 7.64
N GLU A 306 -8.58 16.40 7.69
CA GLU A 306 -9.67 15.51 7.28
C GLU A 306 -9.89 15.67 5.76
N ALA A 307 -10.24 14.58 5.08
CA ALA A 307 -10.61 14.58 3.66
C ALA A 307 -11.95 15.29 3.39
#